data_AF-A0A645DTQ6-F1
#
_entry.id   AF-A0A645DTQ6-F1
#
_cell.length_a   1.000
_cell.length_b   1.000
_cell.length_c   1.000
_cell.angle_alpha   90.00
_cell.angle_beta   90.00
_cell.angle_gamma   90.00
#
_symmetry.space_group_name_H-M   'P 1'
#
loop_
_entity.id
_entity.type
_entity.pdbx_description
1 polymer ?
#
loop_
_entity_poly.entity_id
_entity_poly.type
_entity_poly.pdbx_seq_one_letter_code
_entity_poly.pdbx_strand_id
1 'polypeptide(L)'
;MLEITDEAQIARFKEKSKEDGGWINGGFMVLKPEIMDYIRGDDCVFEQYPLEQLAKESQLMAYKHDGFWQCMDTMRDKDLLEALWTEKKAPWKVW
;
A
#
# COMPACT_ATOMS: atom_id res chain seq x y z
N MET A 1 3.77 2.24 -9.52
CA MET A 1 4.94 1.39 -9.24
C MET A 1 5.79 2.09 -8.21
N LEU A 2 6.27 1.36 -7.21
CA LEU A 2 7.23 1.86 -6.23
C LEU A 2 8.65 1.62 -6.76
N GLU A 3 9.45 2.68 -6.86
CA GLU A 3 10.90 2.53 -7.04
C GLU A 3 11.53 2.45 -5.64
N ILE A 4 11.92 1.23 -5.26
CA ILE A 4 12.49 0.94 -3.94
C ILE A 4 13.99 0.72 -4.10
N THR A 5 14.82 1.47 -3.36
CA THR A 5 16.29 1.28 -3.33
C THR A 5 16.67 0.03 -2.53
N ASP A 6 17.95 -0.34 -2.55
CA ASP A 6 18.46 -1.50 -1.80
C ASP A 6 18.29 -1.32 -0.27
N GLU A 7 18.24 -0.08 0.22
CA GLU A 7 17.98 0.31 1.61
C GLU A 7 16.49 0.44 1.94
N ALA A 8 15.61 0.00 1.03
CA ALA A 8 14.15 0.08 1.14
C ALA A 8 13.57 1.51 1.10
N GLN A 9 14.35 2.51 0.68
CA GLN A 9 13.84 3.87 0.48
C GLN A 9 12.95 3.93 -0.77
N ILE A 10 11.81 4.63 -0.69
CA ILE A 10 10.95 4.87 -1.85
C ILE A 10 11.43 6.16 -2.53
N ALA A 11 12.17 6.00 -3.64
CA ALA A 11 12.70 7.11 -4.41
C ALA A 11 11.62 7.81 -5.27
N ARG A 12 10.62 7.04 -5.72
CA ARG A 12 9.46 7.57 -6.44
C ARG A 12 8.20 6.81 -6.09
N PHE A 13 7.15 7.56 -5.78
CA PHE A 13 5.79 7.07 -5.64
C PHE A 13 4.99 7.49 -6.88
N LYS A 14 4.46 6.52 -7.63
CA LYS A 14 3.57 6.77 -8.78
C LYS A 14 2.43 5.77 -8.79
N GLU A 15 1.20 6.24 -8.89
CA GLU A 15 0.01 5.39 -9.00
C GLU A 15 -0.09 4.73 -10.40
N LYS A 16 -0.80 3.59 -10.47
CA LYS A 16 -0.71 2.52 -11.49
C LYS A 16 -0.43 2.91 -12.96
N SER A 17 0.47 2.14 -13.59
CA SER A 17 0.28 1.54 -14.92
C SER A 17 0.21 0.02 -14.73
N LYS A 18 -0.76 -0.65 -15.38
CA LYS A 18 -1.22 -2.01 -15.08
C LYS A 18 -0.27 -3.17 -15.49
N GLU A 19 0.93 -2.89 -16.01
CA GLU A 19 1.65 -3.89 -16.82
C GLU A 19 2.96 -4.46 -16.27
N ASP A 20 3.44 -4.06 -15.09
CA ASP A 20 4.72 -4.58 -14.57
C ASP A 20 4.57 -5.24 -13.20
N GLY A 21 5.03 -6.48 -13.09
CA GLY A 21 5.06 -7.30 -11.88
C GLY A 21 6.05 -6.79 -10.82
N GLY A 22 5.78 -5.59 -10.29
CA GLY A 22 6.57 -4.94 -9.25
C GLY A 22 5.84 -4.80 -7.91
N TRP A 23 6.57 -4.33 -6.89
CA TRP A 23 6.02 -4.02 -5.58
C TRP A 23 4.95 -2.92 -5.66
N ILE A 24 3.88 -3.11 -4.90
CA ILE A 24 2.75 -2.17 -4.80
C ILE A 24 2.61 -1.64 -3.38
N ASN A 25 1.92 -0.51 -3.23
CA ASN A 25 1.48 -0.03 -1.94
C ASN A 25 0.31 -0.90 -1.45
N GLY A 26 0.50 -1.61 -0.33
CA GLY A 26 -0.49 -2.50 0.27
C GLY A 26 -1.44 -1.83 1.27
N GLY A 27 -1.31 -0.52 1.51
CA GLY A 27 -2.20 0.29 2.35
C GLY A 27 -1.91 0.27 3.85
N PHE A 28 -1.04 -0.62 4.33
CA PHE A 28 -0.64 -0.67 5.74
C PHE A 28 0.56 0.24 6.00
N MET A 29 0.37 1.27 6.82
CA MET A 29 1.38 2.29 7.05
C MET A 29 1.63 2.53 8.53
N VAL A 30 2.89 2.82 8.86
CA VAL A 30 3.32 3.32 10.16
C VAL A 30 3.81 4.73 9.95
N LEU A 31 3.13 5.71 10.54
CA LEU A 31 3.33 7.12 10.29
C LEU A 31 3.63 7.84 11.61
N LYS A 32 4.47 8.87 11.55
CA LYS A 32 4.58 9.81 12.66
C LYS A 32 3.46 10.86 12.59
N PRO A 33 3.01 11.44 13.71
CA PRO A 33 1.91 12.40 13.74
C PRO A 33 2.08 13.62 12.82
N GLU A 34 3.32 14.03 12.54
CA GLU A 34 3.68 15.13 11.64
C GLU A 34 3.18 14.92 10.20
N ILE A 35 2.74 13.71 9.84
CA ILE A 35 2.07 13.47 8.55
C ILE A 35 0.85 14.39 8.33
N MET A 36 0.20 14.82 9.42
CA MET A 36 -0.95 15.73 9.35
C MET A 36 -0.59 17.08 8.73
N ASP A 37 0.67 17.52 8.80
CA ASP A 37 1.14 18.77 8.20
C ASP A 37 1.09 18.73 6.66
N TYR A 38 1.03 17.53 6.06
CA TYR A 38 0.93 17.32 4.62
C TYR A 38 -0.53 17.20 4.12
N ILE A 39 -1.51 17.09 5.02
CA ILE A 39 -2.92 16.88 4.68
C ILE A 39 -3.65 18.22 4.66
N ARG A 40 -4.05 18.67 3.47
CA ARG A 40 -4.57 20.05 3.23
C ARG A 40 -6.09 20.10 3.07
N GLY A 41 -6.81 19.53 4.04
CA GLY A 41 -8.27 19.47 4.02
C GLY A 41 -8.82 18.20 3.36
N ASP A 42 -10.15 18.14 3.23
CA ASP A 42 -10.88 16.90 2.94
C ASP A 42 -10.72 16.40 1.49
N ASP A 43 -10.32 17.27 0.56
CA ASP A 43 -10.05 16.92 -0.83
C ASP A 43 -8.63 16.37 -1.04
N CYS A 44 -7.83 16.28 0.02
CA CYS A 44 -6.47 15.78 -0.05
C CYS A 44 -6.45 14.25 -0.26
N VAL A 45 -6.05 13.83 -1.46
CA VAL A 45 -5.77 12.42 -1.76
C VAL A 45 -4.43 12.05 -1.14
N PHE A 46 -4.45 11.18 -0.14
CA PHE A 46 -3.29 10.84 0.67
C PHE A 46 -2.15 10.21 -0.17
N GLU A 47 -2.52 9.34 -1.10
CA GLU A 47 -1.59 8.64 -2.00
C GLU A 47 -0.97 9.55 -3.08
N GLN A 48 -1.42 10.80 -3.19
CA GLN A 48 -0.86 11.76 -4.13
C GLN A 48 0.09 12.70 -3.39
N TYR A 49 -0.39 13.90 -3.07
CA TYR A 49 0.47 14.98 -2.56
C TYR A 49 1.30 14.56 -1.33
N PRO A 50 0.71 13.99 -0.25
CA PRO A 50 1.48 13.61 0.94
C PRO A 50 2.58 12.59 0.66
N LEU A 51 2.25 11.43 0.07
CA LEU A 51 3.25 10.38 -0.17
C LEU A 51 4.29 10.79 -1.23
N GLU A 52 3.90 11.58 -2.24
CA GLU A 52 4.86 12.13 -3.19
C GLU A 52 5.85 13.11 -2.54
N GLN A 53 5.40 13.97 -1.60
CA GLN A 53 6.31 14.86 -0.87
C GLN A 53 7.26 14.05 0.02
N LEU A 54 6.74 13.10 0.80
CA LEU A 54 7.57 12.27 1.66
C LEU A 54 8.62 11.48 0.87
N ALA A 55 8.27 10.96 -0.32
CA ALA A 55 9.24 10.30 -1.19
C ALA A 55 10.34 11.26 -1.65
N LYS A 56 9.97 12.48 -2.11
CA LYS A 56 10.92 13.53 -2.52
C LYS A 56 11.84 13.96 -1.37
N GLU A 57 11.31 14.02 -0.16
CA GLU A 57 12.02 14.39 1.06
C GLU A 57 12.81 13.23 1.69
N SER A 58 12.83 12.05 1.05
CA SER A 58 13.50 10.84 1.56
C SER A 58 12.99 10.38 2.93
N GLN A 59 11.71 10.64 3.22
CA GLN A 59 11.02 10.27 4.45
C GLN A 59 10.04 9.09 4.26
N LEU A 60 9.97 8.53 3.06
CA LEU A 60 9.11 7.38 2.75
C LEU A 60 9.94 6.11 2.56
N MET A 61 9.66 5.10 3.39
CA MET A 61 10.32 3.79 3.37
C MET A 61 9.32 2.68 3.06
N ALA A 62 9.76 1.65 2.34
CA ALA A 62 8.96 0.47 2.05
C ALA A 62 9.27 -0.67 3.02
N TYR A 63 8.23 -1.33 3.52
CA TYR A 63 8.37 -2.66 4.10
C TYR A 63 7.86 -3.70 3.10
N LYS A 64 8.72 -4.64 2.70
CA LYS A 64 8.37 -5.71 1.75
C LYS A 64 7.67 -6.84 2.52
N HIS A 65 6.41 -7.05 2.21
CA HIS A 65 5.61 -8.16 2.76
C HIS A 65 5.48 -9.25 1.69
N ASP A 66 6.22 -10.35 1.87
CA ASP A 66 6.20 -11.51 0.97
C ASP A 66 5.05 -12.49 1.27
N GLY A 67 4.27 -12.22 2.31
CA GLY A 67 3.16 -13.07 2.73
C GLY A 67 1.88 -12.85 1.92
N PHE A 68 0.78 -13.44 2.41
CA PHE A 68 -0.53 -13.24 1.78
C PHE A 68 -0.98 -11.78 1.88
N TRP A 69 -1.37 -11.20 0.75
CA TRP A 69 -2.04 -9.90 0.65
C TRP A 69 -3.03 -9.97 -0.53
N GLN A 70 -4.24 -9.46 -0.33
CA GLN A 70 -5.31 -9.45 -1.34
C GLN A 70 -6.25 -8.27 -1.07
N CYS A 71 -6.51 -7.43 -2.08
CA CYS A 71 -7.56 -6.41 -2.03
C CYS A 71 -8.93 -7.00 -2.37
N MET A 72 -9.99 -6.22 -2.15
CA MET A 72 -11.36 -6.59 -2.52
C MET A 72 -12.00 -5.46 -3.33
N ASP A 73 -11.60 -5.34 -4.59
CA ASP A 73 -12.06 -4.25 -5.46
C ASP A 73 -13.22 -4.70 -6.37
N THR A 74 -13.32 -6.01 -6.62
CA THR A 74 -14.30 -6.61 -7.52
C THR A 74 -15.11 -7.72 -6.85
N MET A 75 -16.25 -8.09 -7.45
CA MET A 75 -17.04 -9.24 -6.99
C MET A 75 -16.22 -10.53 -6.96
N ARG A 76 -15.32 -10.71 -7.94
CA ARG A 76 -14.44 -11.88 -8.00
C ARG A 76 -13.48 -11.95 -6.80
N ASP A 77 -12.97 -10.80 -6.35
CA ASP A 77 -12.09 -10.75 -5.17
C ASP A 77 -12.87 -11.11 -3.91
N LYS A 78 -14.11 -10.62 -3.79
CA LYS A 78 -15.02 -10.99 -2.70
C LYS A 78 -15.26 -12.50 -2.67
N ASP A 79 -15.64 -13.09 -3.80
CA ASP A 79 -15.94 -14.52 -3.89
C ASP A 79 -14.71 -15.37 -3.50
N LEU A 80 -13.51 -14.95 -3.92
CA LEU A 80 -12.25 -15.59 -3.52
C LEU A 80 -12.03 -15.52 -1.99
N LEU A 81 -12.18 -14.33 -1.41
CA LEU A 81 -11.97 -14.12 0.03
C LEU A 81 -13.02 -14.87 0.86
N GLU A 82 -14.28 -14.92 0.42
CA GLU A 82 -15.35 -15.69 1.06
C GLU A 82 -15.10 -17.20 1.02
N ALA A 83 -14.57 -17.72 -0.09
CA ALA A 83 -14.20 -19.13 -0.21
C ALA A 83 -13.08 -19.49 0.78
N LEU A 84 -12.01 -18.69 0.83
CA LEU A 84 -10.91 -18.87 1.79
C LEU A 84 -11.40 -18.85 3.23
N TRP A 85 -12.34 -17.96 3.54
CA TRP A 85 -12.95 -17.87 4.86
C TRP A 85 -13.78 -19.11 5.21
N THR A 86 -14.69 -19.51 4.31
CA THR A 86 -15.61 -20.64 4.52
C THR A 86 -14.86 -21.97 4.66
N GLU A 87 -13.79 -22.15 3.88
CA GLU A 87 -12.93 -23.34 3.94
C GLU A 87 -11.97 -23.34 5.16
N LYS A 88 -12.01 -22.32 6.02
CA LYS A 88 -11.09 -22.13 7.15
C LYS A 88 -9.61 -22.07 6.73
N LYS A 89 -9.35 -21.52 5.53
CA LYS A 89 -8.00 -21.35 4.96
C LYS A 89 -7.57 -19.89 4.88
N ALA A 90 -8.35 -18.96 5.42
CA ALA A 90 -8.07 -17.53 5.43
C ALA A 90 -6.73 -17.21 6.13
N PRO A 91 -5.66 -16.85 5.40
CA PRO A 91 -4.34 -16.62 6.00
C PRO A 91 -4.29 -15.37 6.88
N TRP A 92 -5.21 -14.41 6.65
CA TRP A 92 -5.35 -13.21 7.48
C TRP A 92 -6.03 -13.48 8.83
N LYS A 93 -6.63 -14.65 9.03
CA LYS A 93 -7.28 -15.01 10.30
C LYS A 93 -6.25 -15.59 11.28
N VAL A 94 -5.68 -14.72 12.11
CA VAL A 94 -4.60 -15.04 13.07
C VAL A 94 -5.03 -14.97 14.55
N TRP A 95 -6.34 -14.95 14.80
CA TRP A 95 -6.96 -14.90 16.13
C TRP A 95 -7.77 -16.15 16.46
#